data_AF-A0A0U5FWZ7-F1
#
_entry.id   AF-A0A0U5FWZ7-F1
#
_cell.length_a   1.000
_cell.length_b   1.000
_cell.length_c   1.000
_cell.angle_alpha   90.00
_cell.angle_beta   90.00
_cell.angle_gamma   90.00
#
_symmetry.space_group_name_H-M   'P 1'
#
loop_
_entity.id
_entity.type
_entity.pdbx_description
1 polymer ?
#
loop_
_entity_poly.entity_id
_entity_poly.type
_entity_poly.pdbx_seq_one_letter_code
_entity_poly.pdbx_strand_id
1 'polypeptide(L)'
;MTETKSENEAQPVPEPEFFPRQPPRVIIPTELGTIRTRRLILRPLALSDAEDIFEHRRLQAVADWLINPIPDNTVDDTREYIKEQIFTTPDASGATGRMFSYAILLADDPTEKVIGALGIHALVPAPVIWYHTHPYSWGQGFASEALGAVLDAWWKLPRSNTEKDREEARTEKVFAGPFKEINLLGRDAMLLAAERPNDELV
;
A
#
# COMPACT_ATOMS: atom_id res chain seq x y z
N MET A 1 -20.55 32.76 46.58
CA MET A 1 -20.88 31.61 45.74
C MET A 1 -20.29 31.89 44.38
N THR A 2 -19.16 31.27 44.07
CA THR A 2 -18.43 31.41 42.80
C THR A 2 -18.66 30.11 42.03
N GLU A 3 -19.40 30.19 40.92
CA GLU A 3 -19.61 29.06 40.01
C GLU A 3 -18.33 28.83 39.20
N THR A 4 -17.76 27.63 39.34
CA THR A 4 -16.65 27.16 38.50
C THR A 4 -17.27 26.46 37.29
N LYS A 5 -17.14 27.06 36.11
CA LYS A 5 -17.53 26.45 34.84
C LYS A 5 -16.41 25.48 34.45
N SER A 6 -16.65 24.17 34.54
CA SER A 6 -15.67 23.18 34.09
C SER A 6 -15.56 23.25 32.57
N GLU A 7 -14.35 23.52 32.08
CA GLU A 7 -14.00 23.34 30.68
C GLU A 7 -14.09 21.85 30.35
N ASN A 8 -15.03 21.53 29.46
CA ASN A 8 -15.21 20.20 28.91
C ASN A 8 -14.13 20.04 27.84
N GLU A 9 -13.01 19.38 28.16
CA GLU A 9 -12.05 18.92 27.15
C GLU A 9 -12.82 18.02 26.17
N ALA A 10 -12.99 18.51 24.94
CA ALA A 10 -13.54 17.71 23.86
C ALA A 10 -12.59 16.55 23.62
N GLN A 11 -13.01 15.34 24.01
CA GLN A 11 -12.31 14.13 23.59
C GLN A 11 -12.27 14.12 22.06
N PRO A 12 -11.12 13.82 21.44
CA PRO A 12 -11.04 13.71 19.99
C PRO A 12 -12.06 12.65 19.55
N VAL A 13 -12.99 13.08 18.69
CA VAL A 13 -13.95 12.19 18.06
C VAL A 13 -13.15 11.11 17.34
N PRO A 14 -13.36 9.80 17.64
CA PRO A 14 -12.60 8.76 16.96
C PRO A 14 -12.88 8.84 15.47
N GLU A 15 -11.82 9.03 14.68
CA GLU A 15 -11.90 8.94 13.23
C GLU A 15 -12.45 7.54 12.87
N PRO A 16 -13.39 7.44 11.92
CA PRO A 16 -13.94 6.15 11.53
C PRO A 16 -12.82 5.26 10.98
N GLU A 17 -12.54 4.14 11.66
CA GLU A 17 -11.53 3.19 11.23
C GLU A 17 -12.02 2.45 9.98
N PHE A 18 -11.49 2.83 8.81
CA PHE A 18 -11.85 2.24 7.52
C PHE A 18 -11.43 0.77 7.36
N PHE A 19 -10.50 0.28 8.19
CA PHE A 19 -10.04 -1.11 8.17
C PHE A 19 -10.06 -1.70 9.58
N PRO A 20 -10.33 -3.01 9.73
CA PRO A 20 -10.26 -3.66 11.02
C PRO A 20 -8.82 -3.60 11.57
N ARG A 21 -8.70 -3.45 12.88
CA ARG A 21 -7.38 -3.48 13.54
C ARG A 21 -6.78 -4.88 13.46
N GLN A 22 -5.59 -4.97 12.88
CA GLN A 22 -4.69 -6.12 12.94
C GLN A 22 -3.27 -5.64 13.29
N PRO A 23 -2.60 -6.26 14.27
CA PRO A 23 -1.23 -5.86 14.59
C PRO A 23 -0.28 -6.14 13.41
N PRO A 24 0.74 -5.30 13.18
CA PRO A 24 1.80 -5.61 12.23
C PRO A 24 2.51 -6.91 12.63
N ARG A 25 2.43 -7.92 11.75
CA ARG A 25 3.04 -9.25 11.97
C ARG A 25 4.25 -9.50 11.10
N VAL A 26 4.41 -8.73 10.05
CA VAL A 26 5.46 -8.93 9.06
C VAL A 26 6.71 -8.14 9.45
N ILE A 27 7.87 -8.78 9.33
CA ILE A 27 9.18 -8.12 9.39
C ILE A 27 9.55 -7.71 7.97
N ILE A 28 9.59 -6.41 7.71
CA ILE A 28 9.90 -5.86 6.39
C ILE A 28 11.41 -5.93 6.18
N PRO A 29 11.93 -6.40 5.05
CA PRO A 29 13.37 -6.43 4.83
C PRO A 29 13.94 -5.01 4.69
N THR A 30 15.19 -4.82 5.10
CA THR A 30 15.91 -3.54 4.89
C THR A 30 16.17 -3.29 3.40
N GLU A 31 16.39 -4.35 2.62
CA GLU A 31 16.59 -4.28 1.18
C GLU A 31 15.59 -5.20 0.47
N LEU A 32 14.86 -4.64 -0.49
CA LEU A 32 13.93 -5.41 -1.32
C LEU A 32 14.67 -6.02 -2.51
N GLY A 33 14.41 -7.30 -2.79
CA GLY A 33 14.87 -7.95 -4.01
C GLY A 33 14.04 -7.57 -5.23
N THR A 34 14.58 -7.73 -6.44
CA THR A 34 13.79 -7.59 -7.67
C THR A 34 12.96 -8.84 -7.92
N ILE A 35 11.67 -8.68 -8.25
CA ILE A 35 10.77 -9.77 -8.65
C ILE A 35 10.65 -9.76 -10.17
N ARG A 36 10.84 -10.92 -10.81
CA ARG A 36 10.62 -11.09 -12.25
C ARG A 36 9.37 -11.93 -12.47
N THR A 37 8.50 -11.45 -13.34
CA THR A 37 7.30 -12.17 -13.77
C THR A 37 7.46 -12.59 -15.24
N ARG A 38 6.37 -13.03 -15.87
CA ARG A 38 6.39 -13.39 -17.29
C ARG A 38 6.69 -12.18 -18.19
N ARG A 39 6.13 -11.01 -17.86
CA ARG A 39 6.19 -9.80 -18.69
C ARG A 39 6.80 -8.60 -17.97
N LEU A 40 6.98 -8.66 -16.66
CA LEU A 40 7.34 -7.52 -15.82
C LEU A 40 8.64 -7.74 -15.04
N ILE A 41 9.28 -6.63 -14.73
CA ILE A 41 10.30 -6.51 -13.70
C ILE A 41 9.72 -5.59 -12.62
N LEU A 42 9.65 -6.08 -11.39
CA LEU A 42 9.27 -5.30 -10.21
C LEU A 42 10.52 -5.08 -9.38
N ARG A 43 11.12 -3.90 -9.49
CA ARG A 43 12.30 -3.52 -8.70
C ARG A 43 11.90 -2.57 -7.57
N PRO A 44 12.72 -2.43 -6.51
CA PRO A 44 12.42 -1.50 -5.43
C PRO A 44 12.13 -0.10 -5.97
N LEU A 45 11.05 0.51 -5.48
CA LEU A 45 10.66 1.88 -5.84
C LEU A 45 11.74 2.84 -5.33
N ALA A 46 12.11 3.84 -6.14
CA ALA A 46 13.14 4.81 -5.81
C ALA A 46 12.68 6.24 -6.13
N LEU A 47 13.26 7.23 -5.45
CA LEU A 47 12.96 8.65 -5.72
C LEU A 47 13.33 9.08 -7.15
N SER A 48 14.27 8.38 -7.79
CA SER A 48 14.62 8.60 -9.20
C SER A 48 13.47 8.26 -10.15
N ASP A 49 12.50 7.47 -9.72
CA ASP A 49 11.34 7.05 -10.54
C ASP A 49 10.29 8.16 -10.66
N ALA A 50 10.45 9.26 -9.93
CA ALA A 50 9.46 10.32 -9.88
C ALA A 50 9.18 10.95 -11.25
N GLU A 51 10.16 11.07 -12.13
CA GLU A 51 9.96 11.63 -13.48
C GLU A 51 9.00 10.76 -14.30
N ASP A 52 9.28 9.46 -14.39
CA ASP A 52 8.43 8.51 -15.11
C ASP A 52 7.04 8.40 -14.45
N ILE A 53 6.99 8.38 -13.12
CA ILE A 53 5.73 8.27 -12.38
C ILE A 53 4.88 9.55 -12.55
N PHE A 54 5.53 10.71 -12.60
CA PHE A 54 4.86 11.99 -12.81
C PHE A 54 4.14 12.03 -14.17
N GLU A 55 4.68 11.38 -15.20
CA GLU A 55 4.06 11.35 -16.54
C GLU A 55 2.62 10.84 -16.53
N HIS A 56 2.30 9.86 -15.68
CA HIS A 56 0.92 9.39 -15.52
C HIS A 56 0.19 10.05 -14.35
N ARG A 57 0.85 10.38 -13.24
CA ARG A 57 0.16 11.00 -12.09
C ARG A 57 -0.35 12.42 -12.35
N ARG A 58 0.22 13.13 -13.33
CA ARG A 58 -0.30 14.42 -13.84
C ARG A 58 -1.57 14.32 -14.67
N LEU A 59 -2.02 13.10 -15.02
CA LEU A 59 -3.18 12.90 -15.88
C LEU A 59 -4.44 12.83 -15.04
N GLN A 60 -5.45 13.63 -15.39
CA GLN A 60 -6.76 13.58 -14.72
C GLN A 60 -7.37 12.18 -14.78
N ALA A 61 -7.22 11.47 -15.90
CA ALA A 61 -7.71 10.11 -16.04
C ALA A 61 -7.13 9.14 -14.99
N VAL A 62 -5.92 9.37 -14.50
CA VAL A 62 -5.29 8.59 -13.42
C VAL A 62 -5.74 9.11 -12.05
N ALA A 63 -5.72 10.43 -11.86
CA ALA A 63 -6.16 11.07 -10.62
C ALA A 63 -7.61 10.72 -10.27
N ASP A 64 -8.48 10.56 -11.27
CA ASP A 64 -9.88 10.15 -11.08
C ASP A 64 -10.05 8.81 -10.36
N TRP A 65 -9.03 7.98 -10.27
CA TRP A 65 -9.08 6.71 -9.51
C TRP A 65 -8.56 6.84 -8.07
N LEU A 66 -7.96 7.98 -7.72
CA LEU A 66 -7.40 8.24 -6.39
C LEU A 66 -8.48 8.74 -5.42
N ILE A 67 -8.24 8.52 -4.13
CA ILE A 67 -9.09 9.05 -3.05
C ILE A 67 -9.15 10.58 -3.11
N ASN A 68 -8.02 11.21 -3.39
CA ASN A 68 -7.92 12.62 -3.70
C ASN A 68 -7.73 12.79 -5.21
N PRO A 69 -8.78 13.17 -5.98
CA PRO A 69 -8.75 13.17 -7.44
C PRO A 69 -8.05 14.41 -8.01
N ILE A 70 -6.91 14.77 -7.43
CA ILE A 70 -6.08 15.91 -7.81
C ILE A 70 -4.81 15.34 -8.46
N PRO A 71 -4.55 15.64 -9.74
CA PRO A 71 -3.30 15.28 -10.37
C PRO A 71 -2.10 15.97 -9.71
N ASP A 72 -0.95 15.31 -9.77
CA ASP A 72 0.32 15.93 -9.41
C ASP A 72 0.62 17.08 -10.40
N ASN A 73 1.04 18.24 -9.90
CA ASN A 73 1.37 19.41 -10.72
C ASN A 73 2.85 19.46 -11.07
N THR A 74 3.70 18.91 -10.20
CA THR A 74 5.15 18.89 -10.35
C THR A 74 5.72 17.51 -10.08
N VAL A 75 6.93 17.26 -10.57
CA VAL A 75 7.68 16.04 -10.22
C VAL A 75 7.95 15.98 -8.71
N ASP A 76 8.09 17.13 -8.05
CA ASP A 76 8.31 17.16 -6.61
C ASP A 76 7.08 16.67 -5.84
N ASP A 77 5.87 16.94 -6.31
CA ASP A 77 4.64 16.36 -5.75
C ASP A 77 4.72 14.82 -5.80
N THR A 78 5.17 14.26 -6.92
CA THR A 78 5.39 12.83 -7.09
C THR A 78 6.53 12.30 -6.19
N ARG A 79 7.61 13.06 -6.00
CA ARG A 79 8.70 12.69 -5.08
C ARG A 79 8.20 12.62 -3.64
N GLU A 80 7.38 13.56 -3.20
CA GLU A 80 6.76 13.51 -1.88
C GLU A 80 5.84 12.29 -1.75
N TYR A 81 5.01 12.02 -2.76
CA TYR A 81 4.20 10.80 -2.81
C TYR A 81 5.04 9.51 -2.67
N ILE A 82 6.21 9.42 -3.30
CA ILE A 82 7.10 8.25 -3.15
C ILE A 82 7.63 8.14 -1.70
N LYS A 83 7.95 9.27 -1.05
CA LYS A 83 8.39 9.27 0.36
C LYS A 83 7.29 8.81 1.31
N GLU A 84 6.03 9.14 1.03
CA GLU A 84 4.87 8.67 1.80
C GLU A 84 4.74 7.15 1.85
N GLN A 85 5.40 6.42 0.94
CA GLN A 85 5.41 4.95 0.92
C GLN A 85 6.34 4.33 1.97
N ILE A 86 7.13 5.16 2.67
CA ILE A 86 7.98 4.72 3.77
C ILE A 86 7.14 4.61 5.04
N PHE A 87 7.17 3.43 5.66
CA PHE A 87 6.43 3.18 6.89
C PHE A 87 6.97 4.03 8.04
N THR A 88 6.08 4.87 8.58
CA THR A 88 6.31 5.62 9.82
C THR A 88 5.92 4.82 11.06
N THR A 89 5.11 3.77 10.89
CA THR A 89 4.74 2.83 11.95
C THR A 89 5.74 1.67 12.02
N PRO A 90 6.02 1.12 13.22
CA PRO A 90 6.93 -0.01 13.35
C PRO A 90 6.38 -1.27 12.68
N ASP A 91 7.27 -2.02 12.02
CA ASP A 91 7.00 -3.40 11.62
C ASP A 91 7.09 -4.37 12.81
N ALA A 92 6.94 -5.67 12.56
CA ALA A 92 6.94 -6.67 13.63
C ALA A 92 8.31 -6.84 14.36
N SER A 93 9.39 -6.29 13.80
CA SER A 93 10.70 -6.20 14.49
C SER A 93 10.86 -4.94 15.33
N GLY A 94 9.87 -4.03 15.30
CA GLY A 94 9.94 -2.72 15.93
C GLY A 94 10.66 -1.66 15.09
N ALA A 95 11.05 -1.98 13.85
CA ALA A 95 11.77 -1.05 12.97
C ALA A 95 10.80 -0.15 12.20
N THR A 96 11.17 1.12 12.02
CA THR A 96 10.50 2.09 11.16
C THR A 96 11.38 2.44 9.95
N GLY A 97 10.87 3.25 9.02
CA GLY A 97 11.66 3.75 7.89
C GLY A 97 11.87 2.72 6.79
N ARG A 98 11.09 1.64 6.78
CA ARG A 98 11.11 0.60 5.74
C ARG A 98 10.03 0.85 4.69
N MET A 99 10.18 0.27 3.52
CA MET A 99 9.21 0.36 2.43
C MET A 99 9.01 -1.02 1.83
N PHE A 100 7.78 -1.33 1.43
CA PHE A 100 7.46 -2.52 0.64
C PHE A 100 6.73 -2.10 -0.63
N SER A 101 7.44 -1.42 -1.53
CA SER A 101 6.89 -0.89 -2.78
C SER A 101 7.88 -1.05 -3.93
N TYR A 102 7.32 -1.28 -5.11
CA TYR A 102 8.02 -1.63 -6.32
C TYR A 102 7.60 -0.73 -7.48
N ALA A 103 8.56 -0.34 -8.30
CA ALA A 103 8.32 0.19 -9.62
C ALA A 103 8.03 -0.97 -10.59
N ILE A 104 7.08 -0.77 -11.51
CA ILE A 104 6.68 -1.74 -12.52
C ILE A 104 7.33 -1.36 -13.85
N LEU A 105 8.10 -2.27 -14.42
CA LEU A 105 8.74 -2.11 -15.72
C LEU A 105 8.36 -3.29 -16.63
N LEU A 106 8.36 -3.08 -17.94
CA LEU A 106 8.26 -4.18 -18.91
C LEU A 106 9.61 -4.89 -19.03
N ALA A 107 9.59 -6.22 -19.03
CA ALA A 107 10.82 -7.02 -19.02
C ALA A 107 11.60 -6.97 -20.35
N ASP A 108 10.92 -6.66 -21.44
CA ASP A 108 11.46 -6.58 -22.81
C ASP A 108 11.65 -5.15 -23.31
N ASP A 109 11.36 -4.14 -22.47
CA ASP A 109 11.57 -2.73 -22.81
C ASP A 109 13.00 -2.29 -22.47
N PRO A 110 13.85 -2.01 -23.48
CA PRO A 110 15.23 -1.59 -23.25
C PRO A 110 15.35 -0.19 -22.66
N THR A 111 14.28 0.59 -22.62
CA THR A 111 14.28 1.92 -21.99
C THR A 111 14.19 1.85 -20.47
N GLU A 112 13.83 0.69 -19.91
CA GLU A 112 13.60 0.48 -18.48
C GLU A 112 12.62 1.49 -17.86
N LYS A 113 11.70 2.01 -18.68
CA LYS A 113 10.71 3.00 -18.25
C LYS A 113 9.76 2.44 -17.21
N VAL A 114 9.51 3.22 -16.16
CA VAL A 114 8.51 2.87 -15.14
C VAL A 114 7.12 3.10 -15.70
N ILE A 115 6.34 2.01 -15.79
CA ILE A 115 4.95 2.04 -16.29
C ILE A 115 3.91 2.03 -15.17
N GLY A 116 4.36 2.09 -13.91
CA GLY A 116 3.50 2.11 -12.73
C GLY A 116 4.27 1.78 -11.46
N ALA A 117 3.57 1.76 -10.34
CA ALA A 117 4.12 1.30 -9.07
C ALA A 117 3.03 0.64 -8.22
N LEU A 118 3.45 -0.21 -7.29
CA LEU A 118 2.56 -0.87 -6.35
C LEU A 118 3.29 -1.28 -5.07
N GLY A 119 2.55 -1.51 -4.01
CA GLY A 119 3.13 -1.97 -2.75
C GLY A 119 2.14 -1.94 -1.59
N ILE A 120 2.66 -2.20 -0.40
CA ILE A 120 1.93 -1.94 0.84
C ILE A 120 2.31 -0.54 1.32
N HIS A 121 1.34 0.35 1.52
CA HIS A 121 1.59 1.73 2.00
C HIS A 121 1.35 1.91 3.50
N ALA A 122 0.58 1.02 4.14
CA ALA A 122 0.28 1.09 5.55
C ALA A 122 0.34 -0.31 6.18
N LEU A 123 0.84 -0.39 7.42
CA LEU A 123 0.80 -1.59 8.27
C LEU A 123 -0.28 -1.49 9.35
N VAL A 124 -0.75 -0.27 9.64
CA VAL A 124 -1.69 0.06 10.71
C VAL A 124 -2.80 0.93 10.12
N PRO A 125 -4.09 0.71 10.47
CA PRO A 125 -4.59 -0.35 11.36
C PRO A 125 -4.49 -1.76 10.74
N ALA A 126 -4.11 -1.85 9.46
CA ALA A 126 -3.96 -3.09 8.71
C ALA A 126 -3.00 -2.91 7.52
N PRO A 127 -2.31 -3.97 7.04
CA PRO A 127 -1.72 -4.02 5.71
C PRO A 127 -2.68 -3.59 4.59
N VAL A 128 -2.34 -2.50 3.89
CA VAL A 128 -3.10 -2.01 2.73
C VAL A 128 -2.25 -1.94 1.48
N ILE A 129 -2.66 -2.69 0.45
CA ILE A 129 -2.06 -2.66 -0.88
C ILE A 129 -2.59 -1.49 -1.71
N TRP A 130 -1.70 -0.89 -2.49
CA TRP A 130 -2.00 0.12 -3.49
C TRP A 130 -1.31 -0.23 -4.79
N TYR A 131 -1.84 0.28 -5.90
CA TYR A 131 -1.18 0.27 -7.20
C TYR A 131 -1.65 1.46 -8.03
N HIS A 132 -0.83 1.88 -8.97
CA HIS A 132 -1.23 2.73 -10.08
C HIS A 132 -0.39 2.36 -11.30
N THR A 133 -0.94 2.56 -12.50
CA THR A 133 -0.20 2.31 -13.74
C THR A 133 -0.51 3.37 -14.78
N HIS A 134 0.43 3.57 -15.69
CA HIS A 134 0.27 4.46 -16.82
C HIS A 134 -0.93 4.02 -17.70
N PRO A 135 -1.78 4.92 -18.21
CA PRO A 135 -2.97 4.54 -18.99
C PRO A 135 -2.72 3.65 -20.20
N TYR A 136 -1.57 3.81 -20.85
CA TYR A 136 -1.11 2.92 -21.92
C TYR A 136 -1.09 1.44 -21.52
N SER A 137 -0.85 1.15 -20.24
CA SER A 137 -0.72 -0.21 -19.71
C SER A 137 -2.07 -0.82 -19.27
N TRP A 138 -3.17 -0.07 -19.35
CA TRP A 138 -4.50 -0.52 -18.93
C TRP A 138 -5.10 -1.56 -19.88
N GLY A 139 -5.92 -2.46 -19.34
CA GLY A 139 -6.55 -3.54 -20.12
C GLY A 139 -5.61 -4.65 -20.58
N GLN A 140 -4.31 -4.58 -20.27
CA GLN A 140 -3.30 -5.57 -20.67
C GLN A 140 -2.99 -6.62 -19.59
N GLY A 141 -3.60 -6.50 -18.41
CA GLY A 141 -3.41 -7.41 -17.27
C GLY A 141 -2.09 -7.22 -16.51
N PHE A 142 -1.33 -6.16 -16.77
CA PHE A 142 -0.06 -5.91 -16.06
C PHE A 142 -0.26 -5.62 -14.58
N ALA A 143 -1.28 -4.83 -14.21
CA ALA A 143 -1.58 -4.55 -12.80
C ALA A 143 -1.90 -5.83 -12.02
N SER A 144 -2.71 -6.74 -12.59
CA SER A 144 -3.05 -8.02 -11.97
C SER A 144 -1.83 -8.94 -11.83
N GLU A 145 -0.96 -9.00 -12.85
CA GLU A 145 0.29 -9.75 -12.80
C GLU A 145 1.24 -9.23 -11.72
N ALA A 146 1.40 -7.91 -11.63
CA ALA A 146 2.22 -7.28 -10.60
C ALA A 146 1.65 -7.51 -9.20
N LEU A 147 0.32 -7.33 -9.03
CA LEU A 147 -0.36 -7.51 -7.75
C LEU A 147 -0.18 -8.94 -7.21
N GLY A 148 -0.36 -9.94 -8.07
CA GLY A 148 -0.14 -11.34 -7.71
C GLY A 148 1.29 -11.61 -7.24
N ALA A 149 2.28 -11.05 -7.93
CA ALA A 149 3.69 -11.21 -7.58
C ALA A 149 4.07 -10.51 -6.26
N VAL A 150 3.53 -9.31 -6.00
CA VAL A 150 3.78 -8.57 -4.75
C VAL A 150 3.09 -9.23 -3.56
N LEU A 151 1.87 -9.74 -3.73
CA LEU A 151 1.18 -10.49 -2.68
C LEU A 151 1.91 -11.79 -2.37
N ASP A 152 2.36 -12.55 -3.38
CA ASP A 152 3.20 -13.74 -3.16
C ASP A 152 4.49 -13.41 -2.39
N ALA A 153 5.17 -12.31 -2.73
CA ALA A 153 6.34 -11.84 -2.00
C ALA A 153 6.01 -11.44 -0.55
N TRP A 154 4.89 -10.73 -0.33
CA TRP A 154 4.40 -10.34 1.00
C TRP A 154 4.16 -11.56 1.89
N TRP A 155 3.51 -12.59 1.34
CA TRP A 155 3.21 -13.82 2.08
C TRP A 155 4.47 -14.64 2.43
N LYS A 156 5.59 -14.42 1.73
CA LYS A 156 6.88 -15.06 2.02
C LYS A 156 7.74 -14.34 3.06
N LEU A 157 7.35 -13.14 3.48
CA LEU A 157 8.13 -12.40 4.47
C LEU A 157 8.09 -13.07 5.86
N PRO A 158 9.16 -12.92 6.67
CA PRO A 158 9.18 -13.44 8.04
C PRO A 158 8.09 -12.78 8.90
N ARG A 159 7.48 -13.56 9.79
CA ARG A 159 6.43 -13.09 10.72
C ARG A 159 6.89 -13.18 12.18
N SER A 160 6.46 -12.25 13.02
CA SER A 160 6.59 -12.41 14.48
C SER A 160 5.73 -13.59 14.95
N ASN A 161 6.27 -14.37 15.88
CA ASN A 161 5.68 -15.63 16.32
C ASN A 161 5.37 -15.61 17.82
N THR A 162 4.93 -14.46 18.35
CA THR A 162 4.66 -14.29 19.79
C THR A 162 3.42 -15.10 20.24
N GLU A 163 3.29 -15.41 21.53
CA GLU A 163 2.10 -16.13 22.03
C GLU A 163 0.79 -15.36 21.79
N LYS A 164 0.82 -14.03 21.92
CA LYS A 164 -0.30 -13.15 21.56
C LYS A 164 -0.63 -13.24 20.06
N ASP A 165 0.41 -13.34 19.23
CA ASP A 165 0.23 -13.53 17.79
C ASP A 165 -0.51 -14.82 17.47
N ARG A 166 -0.29 -15.91 18.21
CA ARG A 166 -0.92 -17.23 18.00
C ARG A 166 -2.41 -17.28 18.37
N GLU A 167 -2.85 -16.48 19.33
CA GLU A 167 -4.25 -16.47 19.79
C GLU A 167 -5.15 -15.61 18.88
N GLU A 168 -4.63 -14.50 18.35
CA GLU A 168 -5.27 -13.65 17.34
C GLU A 168 -5.14 -14.21 15.90
N ALA A 169 -4.46 -15.35 15.72
CA ALA A 169 -3.96 -15.90 14.45
C ALA A 169 -5.01 -16.51 13.49
N ARG A 170 -6.30 -16.19 13.59
CA ARG A 170 -7.28 -16.97 12.84
C ARG A 170 -7.28 -16.71 11.32
N THR A 171 -6.83 -15.54 10.85
CA THR A 171 -6.56 -15.23 9.42
C THR A 171 -5.89 -13.86 9.28
N GLU A 172 -4.66 -13.77 8.77
CA GLU A 172 -4.03 -12.49 8.37
C GLU A 172 -4.63 -12.04 7.03
N LYS A 173 -4.89 -10.74 6.88
CA LYS A 173 -5.51 -10.18 5.67
C LYS A 173 -4.69 -9.02 5.12
N VAL A 174 -4.70 -8.86 3.80
CA VAL A 174 -4.25 -7.63 3.13
C VAL A 174 -5.45 -6.99 2.47
N PHE A 175 -5.68 -5.72 2.75
CA PHE A 175 -6.80 -4.96 2.18
C PHE A 175 -6.34 -4.14 0.99
N ALA A 176 -7.25 -3.81 0.08
CA ALA A 176 -7.02 -2.77 -0.91
C ALA A 176 -7.73 -1.49 -0.48
N GLY A 177 -7.05 -0.34 -0.64
CA GLY A 177 -7.62 0.97 -0.32
C GLY A 177 -8.83 1.33 -1.20
N PRO A 178 -9.67 2.28 -0.78
CA PRO A 178 -10.87 2.61 -1.51
C PRO A 178 -10.56 3.25 -2.87
N PHE A 179 -10.83 2.52 -3.95
CA PHE A 179 -10.98 3.08 -5.30
C PHE A 179 -12.29 3.88 -5.39
N LYS A 180 -12.39 4.83 -6.33
CA LYS A 180 -13.60 5.66 -6.57
C LYS A 180 -14.93 4.88 -6.64
N GLU A 181 -14.91 3.61 -7.07
CA GLU A 181 -16.09 2.73 -7.10
C GLU A 181 -16.65 2.38 -5.71
N ILE A 182 -15.82 2.43 -4.66
CA ILE A 182 -16.22 2.12 -3.28
C ILE A 182 -17.06 3.25 -2.67
N ASN A 183 -16.87 4.51 -3.11
CA ASN A 183 -17.73 5.62 -2.69
C ASN A 183 -19.16 5.53 -3.27
N LEU A 184 -19.38 4.77 -4.36
CA LEU A 184 -20.70 4.57 -4.96
C LEU A 184 -21.48 3.40 -4.34
N LEU A 185 -20.79 2.45 -3.68
CA LEU A 185 -21.40 1.25 -3.08
C LEU A 185 -21.69 1.39 -1.58
N GLY A 186 -21.44 2.57 -0.99
CA GLY A 186 -21.62 2.81 0.44
C GLY A 186 -20.41 2.38 1.27
N ARG A 187 -20.39 2.86 2.52
CA ARG A 187 -19.26 2.77 3.47
C ARG A 187 -18.81 1.34 3.83
N ASP A 188 -19.55 0.32 3.38
CA ASP A 188 -19.33 -1.09 3.71
C ASP A 188 -18.49 -1.85 2.67
N ALA A 189 -18.11 -1.22 1.55
CA ALA A 189 -17.34 -1.88 0.49
C ALA A 189 -15.82 -1.84 0.75
N MET A 190 -15.36 -2.49 1.82
CA MET A 190 -13.94 -2.80 2.00
C MET A 190 -13.53 -3.97 1.09
N LEU A 191 -12.55 -3.77 0.21
CA LEU A 191 -12.08 -4.83 -0.68
C LEU A 191 -10.95 -5.62 -0.02
N LEU A 192 -11.20 -6.90 0.24
CA LEU A 192 -10.16 -7.86 0.62
C LEU A 192 -9.29 -8.15 -0.61
N ALA A 193 -8.01 -7.80 -0.56
CA ALA A 193 -7.08 -8.08 -1.65
C ALA A 193 -6.63 -9.54 -1.62
N ALA A 194 -6.30 -10.04 -0.42
CA ALA A 194 -5.96 -11.43 -0.19
C ALA A 194 -6.16 -11.82 1.27
N GLU A 195 -6.48 -13.09 1.49
CA GLU A 195 -6.54 -13.74 2.80
C GLU A 195 -5.83 -15.08 2.68
N ARG A 196 -5.05 -15.43 3.71
CA ARG A 196 -4.41 -16.74 3.78
C ARG A 196 -4.71 -17.38 5.14
N PRO A 197 -5.30 -18.59 5.16
CA PRO A 197 -5.44 -19.34 6.40
C PRO A 197 -4.06 -19.88 6.83
N ASN A 198 -3.81 -19.90 8.13
CA ASN A 198 -2.47 -20.11 8.71
C ASN A 198 -1.97 -21.58 8.68
N ASP A 199 -2.80 -22.53 8.27
CA ASP A 199 -2.49 -23.96 8.15
C ASP A 199 -1.50 -24.29 7.01
N GLU A 200 -1.12 -23.31 6.18
CA GLU A 200 -0.12 -23.45 5.12
C GLU A 200 1.27 -22.85 5.45
N LEU A 201 1.49 -22.39 6.69
CA LEU A 201 2.80 -21.92 7.16
C LEU A 201 3.54 -23.04 7.89
N VAL A 202 4.08 -24.01 7.14
CA VAL A 202 5.03 -25.04 7.62
C VAL A 202 6.37 -24.84 6.94
#